data_AF-A0A2K5YAY5-F1
#
_entry.id   AF-A0A2K5YAY5-F1
#
_cell.length_a   1.000
_cell.length_b   1.000
_cell.length_c   1.000
_cell.angle_alpha   90.00
_cell.angle_beta   90.00
_cell.angle_gamma   90.00
#
_symmetry.space_group_name_H-M   'P 1'
#
loop_
_entity.id
_entity.type
_entity.pdbx_description
1 polymer ?
#
loop_
_entity_poly.entity_id
_entity_poly.type
_entity_poly.pdbx_seq_one_letter_code
_entity_poly.pdbx_strand_id
1 'polypeptide(L)'
;MSVWTDEQFPGHEHGIRVWPPHHCGNLFCNAFLRPGFPCQRTQSVPVEVFLLHILFSGWRPAYGIYNMWVSLFGAVLCCAVMFVINWWAAVITYVIEFFLYVYVTYKKPDVNWGSSTQALSYVSALDNALELTTVEDHVKNFRPQCIVLTGGPMTRPALLDITHAFTKNSGLCICCEVFVGPRKLCVKEMNGGMAKKQAWLIKNKIKAFYAAVAADCFRDGVRSLLQASGLGRMKPNTLVIGYKKNWRKAPLTEIENYVGIIHDAFDFEIGVVIVRISQGFDISQVLQVQEELERLEQERLALEATIKDNECEEESGGIRGLFKKAGKLNITKTTPKKDGSINTIQSMHVGEFNQKLVEASTQFKKKQEKGTIDVWWLFDDGGLTLLIPYILTLRKKWKDCKLRIYVGGKINRIEEEKIAMASLLSKFRIKFADIHIIGDINIKPNKERYEIFNKIH
;
A
#
# COMPACT_ATOMS: atom_id res chain seq x y z
N MET A 1 -19.97 -18.08 15.74
CA MET A 1 -20.36 -19.45 16.10
C MET A 1 -21.64 -19.73 15.34
N SER A 2 -21.52 -20.30 14.15
CA SER A 2 -22.63 -20.52 13.21
C SER A 2 -22.34 -21.84 12.50
N VAL A 3 -23.04 -22.86 13.01
CA VAL A 3 -23.01 -24.27 12.61
C VAL A 3 -23.80 -24.39 11.30
N TRP A 4 -23.21 -24.99 10.27
CA TRP A 4 -23.94 -25.47 9.10
C TRP A 4 -24.22 -26.96 9.31
N THR A 5 -25.49 -27.30 9.38
CA THR A 5 -26.04 -28.65 9.50
C THR A 5 -26.17 -29.31 8.14
N ASP A 6 -25.80 -30.59 8.09
CA ASP A 6 -26.04 -31.53 6.99
C ASP A 6 -27.53 -31.65 6.66
N GLU A 7 -27.86 -31.58 5.37
CA GLU A 7 -29.14 -32.03 4.82
C GLU A 7 -28.89 -33.14 3.79
N GLN A 8 -29.43 -34.30 4.12
CA GLN A 8 -29.44 -35.57 3.40
C GLN A 8 -30.80 -35.71 2.70
N PHE A 9 -30.90 -36.27 1.49
CA PHE A 9 -32.02 -37.06 0.91
C PHE A 9 -31.81 -37.30 -0.62
N PRO A 10 -32.50 -38.25 -1.30
CA PRO A 10 -32.16 -39.68 -1.42
C PRO A 10 -31.97 -40.15 -2.89
N GLY A 11 -31.65 -41.44 -3.07
CA GLY A 11 -31.26 -42.04 -4.34
C GLY A 11 -32.36 -42.27 -5.38
N HIS A 12 -31.92 -42.53 -6.61
CA HIS A 12 -32.68 -43.20 -7.67
C HIS A 12 -31.73 -43.96 -8.59
N GLU A 13 -31.88 -45.29 -8.63
CA GLU A 13 -31.34 -46.17 -9.68
C GLU A 13 -32.05 -45.90 -11.01
N HIS A 14 -31.37 -46.06 -12.15
CA HIS A 14 -31.90 -46.72 -13.36
C HIS A 14 -30.85 -46.84 -14.50
N GLY A 15 -30.59 -48.08 -14.92
CA GLY A 15 -30.70 -48.47 -16.33
C GLY A 15 -29.51 -48.28 -17.27
N ILE A 16 -28.66 -49.31 -17.38
CA ILE A 16 -27.72 -49.52 -18.48
C ILE A 16 -28.52 -49.80 -19.77
N ARG A 17 -28.32 -49.00 -20.83
CA ARG A 17 -28.85 -49.27 -22.17
C ARG A 17 -27.71 -49.61 -23.14
N VAL A 18 -27.69 -50.87 -23.56
CA VAL A 18 -26.83 -51.43 -24.61
C VAL A 18 -27.44 -51.11 -25.98
N TRP A 19 -26.62 -50.70 -26.96
CA TRP A 19 -27.00 -50.65 -28.38
C TRP A 19 -26.12 -51.63 -29.19
N PRO A 20 -26.68 -52.38 -30.17
CA PRO A 20 -25.97 -53.40 -30.95
C PRO A 20 -25.24 -52.83 -32.19
N PRO A 21 -24.41 -53.64 -32.88
CA PRO A 21 -23.31 -53.15 -33.71
C PRO A 21 -23.63 -53.21 -35.21
N HIS A 22 -23.54 -52.11 -35.95
CA HIS A 22 -23.36 -52.16 -37.41
C HIS A 22 -22.64 -50.89 -37.91
N HIS A 23 -21.34 -51.04 -38.18
CA HIS A 23 -20.59 -50.58 -39.37
C HIS A 23 -19.10 -50.54 -39.04
N CYS A 24 -18.46 -51.71 -39.22
CA CYS A 24 -17.02 -51.82 -39.41
C CYS A 24 -16.65 -51.22 -40.77
N GLY A 25 -15.74 -50.26 -40.77
CA GLY A 25 -15.12 -49.71 -41.97
C GLY A 25 -14.51 -48.35 -41.67
N ASN A 26 -13.20 -48.31 -41.43
CA ASN A 26 -12.34 -47.12 -41.19
C ASN A 26 -11.97 -46.75 -39.74
N LEU A 27 -11.86 -47.71 -38.82
CA LEU A 27 -11.24 -47.46 -37.50
C LEU A 27 -9.74 -47.80 -37.40
N PHE A 28 -9.17 -48.51 -38.37
CA PHE A 28 -7.75 -48.94 -38.27
C PHE A 28 -6.73 -47.83 -38.61
N CYS A 29 -7.09 -46.82 -39.41
CA CYS A 29 -6.17 -45.70 -39.70
C CYS A 29 -6.22 -44.55 -38.66
N ASN A 30 -7.26 -44.48 -37.81
CA ASN A 30 -7.40 -43.40 -36.81
C ASN A 30 -6.83 -43.75 -35.42
N ALA A 31 -6.30 -44.96 -35.23
CA ALA A 31 -5.68 -45.38 -33.96
C ALA A 31 -4.26 -44.82 -33.75
N PHE A 32 -3.56 -44.39 -34.81
CA PHE A 32 -2.19 -43.89 -34.71
C PHE A 32 -2.08 -42.39 -34.36
N LEU A 33 -3.14 -41.60 -34.60
CA LEU A 33 -3.19 -40.16 -34.30
C LEU A 33 -3.90 -39.82 -32.96
N ARG A 34 -4.55 -40.79 -32.32
CA ARG A 34 -5.27 -40.63 -31.04
C ARG A 34 -4.59 -41.10 -29.74
N PRO A 35 -3.36 -41.66 -29.66
CA PRO A 35 -2.80 -42.06 -28.37
C PRO A 35 -2.20 -40.87 -27.58
N GLY A 36 -1.90 -39.75 -28.23
CA GLY A 36 -1.23 -38.60 -27.58
C GLY A 36 -2.09 -37.87 -26.54
N PHE A 37 -3.35 -37.54 -26.86
CA PHE A 37 -4.23 -36.77 -25.97
C PHE A 37 -4.63 -37.48 -24.66
N PRO A 38 -5.01 -38.78 -24.64
CA PRO A 38 -5.30 -39.48 -23.38
C PRO A 38 -4.04 -39.75 -22.55
N CYS A 39 -2.88 -39.93 -23.18
CA CYS A 39 -1.59 -40.04 -22.47
C CYS A 39 -1.22 -38.69 -21.81
N GLN A 40 -1.47 -37.57 -22.49
CA GLN A 40 -1.19 -36.23 -21.96
C GLN A 40 -2.02 -35.89 -20.70
N ARG A 41 -3.32 -36.23 -20.67
CA ARG A 41 -4.17 -36.07 -19.47
C ARG A 41 -3.77 -37.02 -18.32
N THR A 42 -3.15 -38.16 -18.63
CA THR A 42 -2.65 -39.12 -17.63
C THR A 42 -1.22 -38.81 -17.15
N GLN A 43 -0.49 -37.92 -17.82
CA GLN A 43 0.82 -37.39 -17.38
C GLN A 43 0.73 -36.21 -16.43
N SER A 44 -0.18 -35.27 -16.71
CA SER A 44 -0.29 -34.05 -15.89
C SER A 44 -0.69 -34.40 -14.46
N VAL A 45 -1.57 -35.39 -14.27
CA VAL A 45 -2.10 -35.74 -12.95
C VAL A 45 -1.03 -36.29 -11.98
N PRO A 46 -0.18 -37.27 -12.33
CA PRO A 46 0.91 -37.71 -11.43
C PRO A 46 1.96 -36.63 -11.15
N VAL A 47 2.30 -35.82 -12.17
CA VAL A 47 3.27 -34.71 -12.03
C VAL A 47 2.70 -33.62 -11.12
N GLU A 48 1.46 -33.21 -11.33
CA GLU A 48 0.76 -32.22 -10.50
C GLU A 48 0.60 -32.71 -9.06
N VAL A 49 0.25 -33.98 -8.84
CA VAL A 49 0.09 -34.56 -7.50
C VAL A 49 1.43 -34.65 -6.75
N PHE A 50 2.53 -34.94 -7.46
CA PHE A 50 3.88 -34.92 -6.88
C PHE A 50 4.32 -33.48 -6.55
N LEU A 51 4.12 -32.53 -7.47
CA LEU A 51 4.43 -31.11 -7.26
C LEU A 51 3.58 -30.48 -6.15
N LEU A 52 2.30 -30.86 -6.04
CA LEU A 52 1.41 -30.43 -4.96
C LEU A 52 1.95 -30.86 -3.60
N HIS A 53 2.47 -32.08 -3.46
CA HIS A 53 3.00 -32.56 -2.19
C HIS A 53 4.31 -31.86 -1.77
N ILE A 54 5.16 -31.48 -2.73
CA ILE A 54 6.44 -30.79 -2.46
C ILE A 54 6.23 -29.29 -2.24
N LEU A 55 5.35 -28.65 -3.01
CA LEU A 55 5.19 -27.20 -3.03
C LEU A 55 4.08 -26.67 -2.11
N PHE A 56 3.14 -27.52 -1.69
CA PHE A 56 2.00 -27.11 -0.86
C PHE A 56 2.03 -27.79 0.51
N SER A 57 2.40 -27.03 1.55
CA SER A 57 2.35 -27.48 2.95
C SER A 57 0.94 -27.80 3.46
N GLY A 58 -0.10 -27.34 2.75
CA GLY A 58 -1.52 -27.60 3.05
C GLY A 58 -2.13 -28.84 2.38
N TRP A 59 -1.40 -29.53 1.48
CA TRP A 59 -1.92 -30.72 0.80
C TRP A 59 -1.85 -31.96 1.70
N ARG A 60 -3.00 -32.48 2.14
CA ARG A 60 -3.12 -33.69 2.97
C ARG A 60 -4.02 -34.73 2.28
N PRO A 61 -3.48 -35.63 1.45
CA PRO A 61 -4.29 -36.66 0.80
C PRO A 61 -4.85 -37.63 1.85
N ALA A 62 -6.18 -37.74 1.92
CA ALA A 62 -6.89 -38.57 2.89
C ALA A 62 -6.95 -40.06 2.49
N TYR A 63 -6.41 -40.42 1.33
CA TYR A 63 -6.42 -41.79 0.80
C TYR A 63 -5.24 -42.61 1.36
N GLY A 64 -5.53 -43.71 2.05
CA GLY A 64 -4.50 -44.53 2.72
C GLY A 64 -3.49 -45.25 1.82
N ILE A 65 -3.73 -45.30 0.49
CA ILE A 65 -2.85 -45.97 -0.50
C ILE A 65 -1.93 -44.95 -1.22
N TYR A 66 -2.08 -43.66 -0.93
CA TYR A 66 -1.28 -42.63 -1.57
C TYR A 66 0.19 -42.65 -1.11
N ASN A 67 1.12 -42.62 -2.06
CA ASN A 67 2.55 -42.44 -1.80
C ASN A 67 3.16 -41.53 -2.88
N MET A 68 3.87 -40.48 -2.45
CA MET A 68 4.50 -39.48 -3.34
C MET A 68 5.47 -40.13 -4.35
N TRP A 69 6.22 -41.15 -3.94
CA TRP A 69 7.17 -41.85 -4.81
C TRP A 69 6.49 -42.67 -5.89
N VAL A 70 5.29 -43.19 -5.62
CA VAL A 70 4.48 -43.92 -6.61
C VAL A 70 3.96 -42.94 -7.68
N SER A 71 3.57 -41.73 -7.29
CA SER A 71 3.20 -40.66 -8.25
C SER A 71 4.39 -40.22 -9.09
N LEU A 72 5.59 -40.06 -8.50
CA LEU A 72 6.81 -39.72 -9.23
C LEU A 72 7.17 -40.81 -10.24
N PHE A 73 7.14 -42.08 -9.82
CA PHE A 73 7.42 -43.21 -10.69
C PHE A 73 6.42 -43.27 -11.86
N GLY A 74 5.12 -43.08 -11.58
CA GLY A 74 4.08 -42.99 -12.61
C GLY A 74 4.32 -41.86 -13.60
N ALA A 75 4.73 -40.68 -13.13
CA ALA A 75 5.07 -39.54 -13.98
C ALA A 75 6.25 -39.86 -14.92
N VAL A 76 7.36 -40.37 -14.38
CA VAL A 76 8.56 -40.70 -15.16
C VAL A 76 8.26 -41.78 -16.20
N LEU A 77 7.53 -42.83 -15.79
CA LEU A 77 7.11 -43.90 -16.69
C LEU A 77 6.24 -43.36 -17.83
N CYS A 78 5.30 -42.47 -17.52
CA CYS A 78 4.40 -41.90 -18.52
C CYS A 78 5.13 -40.96 -19.50
N CYS A 79 6.10 -40.17 -19.02
CA CYS A 79 6.97 -39.37 -19.89
C CYS A 79 7.82 -40.26 -20.81
N ALA A 80 8.41 -41.33 -20.27
CA ALA A 80 9.22 -42.26 -21.05
C ALA A 80 8.42 -42.96 -22.16
N VAL A 81 7.21 -43.45 -21.85
CA VAL A 81 6.32 -44.10 -22.84
C VAL A 81 5.91 -43.14 -23.95
N MET A 82 5.61 -41.87 -23.62
CA MET A 82 5.26 -40.86 -24.63
C MET A 82 6.40 -40.56 -25.60
N PHE A 83 7.64 -40.47 -25.10
CA PHE A 83 8.83 -40.30 -25.94
C PHE A 83 9.09 -41.52 -26.84
N VAL A 84 8.83 -42.73 -26.34
CA VAL A 84 8.99 -43.98 -27.11
C VAL A 84 7.93 -44.11 -28.22
N ILE A 85 6.70 -43.66 -27.97
CA ILE A 85 5.62 -43.70 -28.97
C ILE A 85 5.86 -42.67 -30.09
N ASN A 86 6.12 -41.41 -29.73
CA ASN A 86 6.34 -40.34 -30.71
C ASN A 86 7.14 -39.17 -30.11
N TRP A 87 8.46 -39.18 -30.33
CA TRP A 87 9.39 -38.20 -29.73
C TRP A 87 9.16 -36.76 -30.20
N TRP A 88 8.83 -36.53 -31.48
CA TRP A 88 8.68 -35.16 -32.00
C TRP A 88 7.36 -34.52 -31.54
N ALA A 89 6.28 -35.30 -31.47
CA ALA A 89 5.01 -34.84 -30.91
C ALA A 89 5.11 -34.60 -29.39
N ALA A 90 5.88 -35.43 -28.66
CA ALA A 90 6.18 -35.23 -27.24
C ALA A 90 6.92 -33.91 -26.99
N VAL A 91 7.92 -33.58 -27.80
CA VAL A 91 8.65 -32.31 -27.67
C VAL A 91 7.72 -31.10 -27.90
N ILE A 92 6.87 -31.13 -28.94
CA ILE A 92 5.92 -30.03 -29.22
C ILE A 92 4.95 -29.82 -28.06
N THR A 93 4.43 -30.90 -27.48
CA THR A 93 3.48 -30.82 -26.36
C THR A 93 4.12 -30.26 -25.09
N TYR A 94 5.34 -30.66 -24.74
CA TYR A 94 6.06 -30.05 -23.61
C TYR A 94 6.37 -28.57 -23.82
N VAL A 95 6.69 -28.16 -25.05
CA VAL A 95 6.91 -26.76 -25.38
C VAL A 95 5.62 -25.95 -25.19
N ILE A 96 4.48 -26.45 -25.67
CA ILE A 96 3.16 -25.81 -25.48
C ILE A 96 2.79 -25.74 -24.00
N GLU A 97 2.99 -26.83 -23.25
CA GLU A 97 2.73 -26.88 -21.81
C GLU A 97 3.60 -25.90 -21.04
N PHE A 98 4.90 -25.81 -21.35
CA PHE A 98 5.80 -24.84 -20.75
C PHE A 98 5.38 -23.40 -21.05
N PHE A 99 4.99 -23.08 -22.30
CA PHE A 99 4.49 -21.76 -22.64
C PHE A 99 3.19 -21.43 -21.93
N LEU A 100 2.26 -22.38 -21.81
CA LEU A 100 1.03 -22.19 -21.04
C LEU A 100 1.31 -21.99 -19.55
N TYR A 101 2.23 -22.78 -18.97
CA TYR A 101 2.68 -22.63 -17.59
C TYR A 101 3.28 -21.25 -17.33
N VAL A 102 4.20 -20.79 -18.19
CA VAL A 102 4.80 -19.45 -18.11
C VAL A 102 3.73 -18.37 -18.31
N TYR A 103 2.81 -18.55 -19.26
CA TYR A 103 1.72 -17.60 -19.52
C TYR A 103 0.83 -17.42 -18.29
N VAL A 104 0.36 -18.52 -17.68
CA VAL A 104 -0.49 -18.49 -16.47
C VAL A 104 0.27 -17.88 -15.29
N THR A 105 1.53 -18.28 -15.09
CA THR A 105 2.36 -17.79 -13.98
C THR A 105 2.68 -16.30 -14.10
N TYR A 106 2.86 -15.80 -15.32
CA TYR A 106 3.15 -14.39 -15.59
C TYR A 106 1.90 -13.50 -15.58
N LYS A 107 0.81 -13.93 -16.24
CA LYS A 107 -0.41 -13.12 -16.34
C LYS A 107 -1.24 -13.10 -15.06
N LYS A 108 -1.20 -14.16 -14.25
CA LYS A 108 -2.01 -14.31 -13.01
C LYS A 108 -3.44 -13.77 -13.19
N PRO A 109 -4.24 -14.31 -14.13
CA PRO A 109 -5.59 -13.80 -14.38
C PRO A 109 -6.45 -13.91 -13.12
N ASP A 110 -7.21 -12.86 -12.82
CA ASP A 110 -8.14 -12.85 -11.69
C ASP A 110 -9.31 -13.80 -12.00
N VAL A 111 -9.33 -14.98 -11.36
CA VAL A 111 -10.39 -15.98 -11.47
C VAL A 111 -11.31 -15.92 -10.25
N ASN A 112 -12.62 -16.04 -10.48
CA ASN A 112 -13.69 -15.80 -9.50
C ASN A 112 -14.07 -17.03 -8.63
N TRP A 113 -13.56 -18.23 -8.92
CA TRP A 113 -13.91 -19.47 -8.21
C TRP A 113 -13.07 -19.76 -6.96
N GLY A 114 -12.54 -18.71 -6.31
CA GLY A 114 -11.58 -18.86 -5.22
C GLY A 114 -10.19 -19.21 -5.75
N SER A 115 -9.17 -18.58 -5.19
CA SER A 115 -7.80 -18.69 -5.67
C SER A 115 -7.01 -19.60 -4.73
N SER A 116 -6.72 -20.83 -5.17
CA SER A 116 -5.78 -21.73 -4.47
C SER A 116 -4.41 -21.07 -4.27
N THR A 117 -4.04 -20.13 -5.16
CA THR A 117 -2.82 -19.32 -5.06
C THR A 117 -2.85 -18.26 -3.97
N GLN A 118 -4.02 -17.71 -3.62
CA GLN A 118 -4.20 -16.80 -2.48
C GLN A 118 -4.05 -17.56 -1.15
N ALA A 119 -4.64 -18.76 -1.06
CA ALA A 119 -4.47 -19.63 0.11
C ALA A 119 -2.98 -19.98 0.32
N LEU A 120 -2.27 -20.36 -0.75
CA LEU A 120 -0.83 -20.62 -0.68
C LEU A 120 -0.03 -19.38 -0.26
N SER A 121 -0.35 -18.22 -0.81
CA SER A 121 0.34 -16.97 -0.47
C SER A 121 0.16 -16.60 1.00
N TYR A 122 -1.03 -16.85 1.57
CA TYR A 122 -1.31 -16.62 2.99
C TYR A 122 -0.49 -17.55 3.89
N VAL A 123 -0.50 -18.86 3.61
CA VAL A 123 0.26 -19.84 4.40
C VAL A 123 1.76 -19.54 4.33
N SER A 124 2.27 -19.25 3.13
CA SER A 124 3.66 -18.84 2.96
C SER A 124 4.00 -17.56 3.74
N ALA A 125 3.12 -16.55 3.73
CA ALA A 125 3.36 -15.33 4.51
C ALA A 125 3.36 -15.59 6.02
N LEU A 126 2.48 -16.48 6.50
CA LEU A 126 2.41 -16.87 7.91
C LEU A 126 3.66 -17.63 8.36
N ASP A 127 4.08 -18.64 7.59
CA ASP A 127 5.26 -19.45 7.89
C ASP A 127 6.52 -18.57 7.94
N ASN A 128 6.69 -17.68 6.95
CA ASN A 128 7.77 -16.69 6.95
C ASN A 128 7.69 -15.78 8.18
N ALA A 129 6.51 -15.26 8.52
CA ALA A 129 6.35 -14.37 9.68
C ALA A 129 6.70 -15.06 11.01
N LEU A 130 6.37 -16.35 11.14
CA LEU A 130 6.73 -17.17 12.30
C LEU A 130 8.24 -17.47 12.33
N GLU A 131 8.85 -17.79 11.19
CA GLU A 131 10.30 -18.01 11.11
C GLU A 131 11.07 -16.77 11.59
N LEU A 132 10.64 -15.56 11.20
CA LEU A 132 11.24 -14.32 11.67
C LEU A 132 11.27 -14.20 13.20
N THR A 133 10.30 -14.77 13.93
CA THR A 133 10.26 -14.68 15.40
C THR A 133 11.42 -15.39 16.09
N THR A 134 12.01 -16.39 15.43
CA THR A 134 13.14 -17.16 15.98
C THR A 134 14.49 -16.45 15.84
N VAL A 135 14.58 -15.43 14.99
CA VAL A 135 15.82 -14.70 14.72
C VAL A 135 16.12 -13.72 15.85
N GLU A 136 17.37 -13.70 16.33
CA GLU A 136 17.84 -12.77 17.37
C GLU A 136 17.97 -11.32 16.87
N ASP A 137 17.78 -10.36 17.79
CA ASP A 137 17.97 -8.95 17.48
C ASP A 137 19.46 -8.61 17.43
N HIS A 138 19.87 -8.01 16.31
CA HIS A 138 21.22 -7.46 16.15
C HIS A 138 21.15 -6.05 15.60
N VAL A 139 21.99 -5.16 16.14
CA VAL A 139 22.04 -3.74 15.75
C VAL A 139 22.26 -3.54 14.24
N LYS A 140 23.02 -4.44 13.60
CA LYS A 140 23.26 -4.44 12.14
C LYS A 140 22.01 -4.78 11.30
N ASN A 141 21.06 -5.49 11.90
CA ASN A 141 19.82 -5.91 11.27
C ASN A 141 18.67 -4.93 11.53
N PHE A 142 18.91 -3.85 12.28
CA PHE A 142 17.90 -2.83 12.50
C PHE A 142 17.35 -2.30 11.17
N ARG A 143 16.03 -2.19 11.10
CA ARG A 143 15.29 -1.59 9.99
C ARG A 143 14.24 -0.65 10.57
N PRO A 144 14.09 0.57 10.00
CA PRO A 144 13.01 1.45 10.41
C PRO A 144 11.68 0.83 9.98
N GLN A 145 10.88 0.42 10.96
CA GLN A 145 9.51 -0.07 10.80
C GLN A 145 8.58 1.06 11.25
N CYS A 146 8.01 1.78 10.30
CA CYS A 146 7.35 3.05 10.57
C CYS A 146 5.84 2.91 10.66
N ILE A 147 5.27 3.51 11.69
CA ILE A 147 3.84 3.82 11.79
C ILE A 147 3.65 5.32 11.56
N VAL A 148 2.80 5.69 10.60
CA VAL A 148 2.69 7.06 10.10
C VAL A 148 1.29 7.59 10.34
N LEU A 149 1.17 8.69 11.09
CA LEU A 149 -0.13 9.33 11.34
C LEU A 149 -0.52 10.25 10.18
N THR A 150 -0.87 9.63 9.04
CA THR A 150 -1.33 10.36 7.85
C THR A 150 -2.77 10.87 8.00
N GLY A 151 -3.60 10.19 8.81
CA GLY A 151 -5.04 10.20 8.59
C GLY A 151 -5.33 9.41 7.31
N GLY A 152 -6.26 9.91 6.49
CA GLY A 152 -6.43 9.38 5.14
C GLY A 152 -5.12 9.37 4.35
N PRO A 153 -4.74 8.28 3.66
CA PRO A 153 -3.52 8.25 2.84
C PRO A 153 -3.48 9.37 1.77
N MET A 154 -4.66 9.83 1.36
CA MET A 154 -4.86 10.90 0.40
C MET A 154 -4.66 12.30 1.00
N THR A 155 -4.92 12.51 2.29
CA THR A 155 -4.98 13.86 2.91
C THR A 155 -3.60 14.43 3.21
N ARG A 156 -2.58 13.58 3.42
CA ARG A 156 -1.20 14.00 3.73
C ARG A 156 -0.17 13.20 2.90
N PRO A 157 -0.18 13.32 1.56
CA PRO A 157 0.64 12.47 0.70
C PRO A 157 2.14 12.76 0.87
N ALA A 158 2.55 14.01 1.13
CA ALA A 158 3.97 14.33 1.35
C ALA A 158 4.57 13.61 2.56
N LEU A 159 3.81 13.45 3.65
CA LEU A 159 4.25 12.73 4.85
C LEU A 159 4.44 11.24 4.54
N LEU A 160 3.53 10.67 3.75
CA LEU A 160 3.61 9.30 3.30
C LEU A 160 4.77 9.09 2.32
N ASP A 161 4.96 10.00 1.37
CA ASP A 161 5.99 9.89 0.34
C ASP A 161 7.41 9.98 0.92
N ILE A 162 7.65 10.87 1.89
CA ILE A 162 8.95 10.95 2.57
C ILE A 162 9.20 9.71 3.41
N THR A 163 8.18 9.22 4.12
CA THR A 163 8.32 8.00 4.94
C THR A 163 8.61 6.78 4.07
N HIS A 164 7.86 6.64 2.97
CA HIS A 164 8.10 5.60 1.98
C HIS A 164 9.51 5.71 1.38
N ALA A 165 10.11 6.90 1.26
CA ALA A 165 11.46 7.03 0.73
C ALA A 165 12.51 6.27 1.57
N PHE A 166 12.38 6.23 2.90
CA PHE A 166 13.32 5.50 3.75
C PHE A 166 12.84 4.11 4.19
N THR A 167 11.56 3.77 4.06
CA THR A 167 11.05 2.41 4.35
C THR A 167 11.00 1.48 3.12
N LYS A 168 11.02 2.02 1.89
CA LYS A 168 10.81 1.24 0.65
C LYS A 168 11.71 -0.01 0.52
N ASN A 169 11.10 -1.20 0.50
CA ASN A 169 11.78 -2.50 0.41
C ASN A 169 12.78 -2.80 1.54
N SER A 170 12.88 -1.95 2.57
CA SER A 170 13.83 -2.10 3.67
C SER A 170 13.13 -2.32 5.00
N GLY A 171 11.92 -1.77 5.18
CA GLY A 171 11.16 -1.91 6.41
C GLY A 171 9.66 -1.84 6.18
N LEU A 172 8.91 -2.10 7.25
CA LEU A 172 7.47 -1.99 7.30
C LEU A 172 7.04 -0.52 7.29
N CYS A 173 5.95 -0.21 6.60
CA CYS A 173 5.31 1.10 6.63
C CYS A 173 3.80 0.91 6.82
N ILE A 174 3.25 1.48 7.89
CA ILE A 174 1.81 1.44 8.18
C ILE A 174 1.28 2.88 8.18
N CYS A 175 0.27 3.15 7.35
CA CYS A 175 -0.46 4.41 7.33
C CYS A 175 -1.64 4.30 8.28
N CYS A 176 -1.76 5.24 9.20
CA CYS A 176 -2.75 5.18 10.27
C CYS A 176 -3.74 6.32 10.22
N GLU A 177 -5.00 5.98 10.51
CA GLU A 177 -6.11 6.92 10.63
C GLU A 177 -6.91 6.65 11.90
N VAL A 178 -7.16 7.71 12.65
CA VAL A 178 -7.95 7.66 13.89
C VAL A 178 -9.27 8.37 13.63
N PHE A 179 -10.36 7.64 13.74
CA PHE A 179 -11.72 8.18 13.66
C PHE A 179 -12.16 8.55 15.07
N VAL A 180 -12.35 9.84 15.31
CA VAL A 180 -12.77 10.38 16.60
C VAL A 180 -14.27 10.66 16.56
N GLY A 181 -15.02 10.07 17.48
CA GLY A 181 -16.46 10.29 17.59
C GLY A 181 -17.25 9.06 18.05
N PRO A 182 -18.59 9.08 17.94
CA PRO A 182 -19.44 7.99 18.39
C PRO A 182 -19.10 6.67 17.69
N ARG A 183 -18.68 5.66 18.47
CA ARG A 183 -18.16 4.37 17.98
C ARG A 183 -18.98 3.73 16.88
N LYS A 184 -20.33 3.75 16.97
CA LYS A 184 -21.22 3.13 15.97
C LYS A 184 -21.05 3.73 14.57
N LEU A 185 -20.91 5.05 14.49
CA LEU A 185 -20.75 5.75 13.21
C LEU A 185 -19.33 5.58 12.67
N CYS A 186 -18.33 5.78 13.54
CA CYS A 186 -16.92 5.68 13.18
C CYS A 186 -16.54 4.28 12.69
N VAL A 187 -17.03 3.21 13.33
CA VAL A 187 -16.74 1.82 12.88
C VAL A 187 -17.35 1.52 11.52
N LYS A 188 -18.57 2.03 11.24
CA LYS A 188 -19.20 1.87 9.94
C LYS A 188 -18.40 2.56 8.84
N GLU A 189 -17.98 3.81 9.07
CA GLU A 189 -17.16 4.59 8.15
C GLU A 189 -15.78 3.98 7.93
N MET A 190 -15.13 3.56 9.02
CA MET A 190 -13.83 2.88 9.00
C MET A 190 -13.86 1.63 8.13
N ASN A 191 -14.82 0.73 8.37
CA ASN A 191 -14.95 -0.52 7.63
C ASN A 191 -15.32 -0.29 6.15
N GLY A 192 -16.17 0.70 5.87
CA GLY A 192 -16.52 1.07 4.49
C GLY A 192 -15.36 1.68 3.69
N GLY A 193 -14.45 2.40 4.36
CA GLY A 193 -13.32 3.07 3.71
C GLY A 193 -12.03 2.26 3.61
N MET A 194 -11.88 1.19 4.39
CA MET A 194 -10.60 0.47 4.55
C MET A 194 -10.09 -0.12 3.23
N ALA A 195 -10.93 -0.86 2.50
CA ALA A 195 -10.55 -1.48 1.22
C ALA A 195 -10.23 -0.43 0.15
N LYS A 196 -11.00 0.68 0.08
CA LYS A 196 -10.77 1.79 -0.85
C LYS A 196 -9.41 2.44 -0.62
N LYS A 197 -9.06 2.71 0.63
CA LYS A 197 -7.78 3.34 1.02
C LYS A 197 -6.59 2.40 0.77
N GLN A 198 -6.73 1.11 1.06
CA GLN A 198 -5.70 0.11 0.72
C GLN A 198 -5.51 -0.02 -0.80
N ALA A 199 -6.60 -0.05 -1.58
CA ALA A 199 -6.54 -0.08 -3.04
C ALA A 199 -5.85 1.17 -3.61
N TRP A 200 -6.06 2.35 -3.02
CA TRP A 200 -5.38 3.58 -3.41
C TRP A 200 -3.86 3.50 -3.20
N LEU A 201 -3.39 2.92 -2.08
CA LEU A 201 -1.96 2.70 -1.84
C LEU A 201 -1.33 1.79 -2.91
N ILE A 202 -2.02 0.69 -3.25
CA ILE A 202 -1.60 -0.26 -4.28
C ILE A 202 -1.55 0.42 -5.65
N LYS A 203 -2.60 1.16 -6.02
CA LYS A 203 -2.69 1.92 -7.29
C LYS A 203 -1.53 2.91 -7.44
N ASN A 204 -1.14 3.57 -6.35
CA ASN A 204 -0.03 4.53 -6.32
C ASN A 204 1.36 3.89 -6.16
N LYS A 205 1.45 2.55 -6.15
CA LYS A 205 2.70 1.78 -5.99
C LYS A 205 3.45 2.13 -4.69
N ILE A 206 2.70 2.43 -3.63
CA ILE A 206 3.24 2.68 -2.28
C ILE A 206 3.19 1.36 -1.52
N LYS A 207 4.36 0.86 -1.08
CA LYS A 207 4.46 -0.37 -0.29
C LYS A 207 4.18 -0.05 1.18
N ALA A 208 2.91 0.13 1.52
CA ALA A 208 2.45 0.38 2.87
C ALA A 208 1.12 -0.35 3.15
N PHE A 209 0.89 -0.66 4.42
CA PHE A 209 -0.40 -1.16 4.90
C PHE A 209 -1.24 -0.01 5.44
N TYR A 210 -2.55 -0.10 5.34
CA TYR A 210 -3.47 0.83 5.97
C TYR A 210 -4.06 0.21 7.24
N ALA A 211 -3.96 0.94 8.35
CA ALA A 211 -4.57 0.59 9.63
C ALA A 211 -5.45 1.74 10.11
N ALA A 212 -6.60 1.42 10.69
CA ALA A 212 -7.51 2.42 11.21
C ALA A 212 -8.08 1.99 12.55
N VAL A 213 -8.41 2.97 13.38
CA VAL A 213 -8.99 2.76 14.70
C VAL A 213 -10.11 3.78 14.93
N ALA A 214 -11.19 3.34 15.57
CA ALA A 214 -12.24 4.21 16.07
C ALA A 214 -12.07 4.37 17.59
N ALA A 215 -11.96 5.60 18.07
CA ALA A 215 -11.74 5.92 19.48
C ALA A 215 -12.48 7.20 19.88
N ASP A 216 -12.76 7.34 21.18
CA ASP A 216 -13.43 8.53 21.71
C ASP A 216 -12.47 9.75 21.77
N CYS A 217 -11.18 9.48 21.97
CA CYS A 217 -10.11 10.47 21.99
C CYS A 217 -9.01 10.12 20.96
N PHE A 218 -8.43 11.16 20.33
CA PHE A 218 -7.37 10.99 19.35
C PHE A 218 -6.13 10.30 19.93
N ARG A 219 -5.69 10.71 21.13
CA ARG A 219 -4.52 10.15 21.82
C ARG A 219 -4.70 8.67 22.14
N ASP A 220 -5.85 8.27 22.66
CA ASP A 220 -6.14 6.87 23.01
C ASP A 220 -6.23 5.96 21.76
N GLY A 221 -6.75 6.49 20.65
CA GLY A 221 -6.71 5.80 19.36
C GLY A 221 -5.28 5.56 18.90
N VAL A 222 -4.41 6.59 18.96
CA VAL A 222 -2.99 6.43 18.62
C VAL A 222 -2.29 5.46 19.56
N ARG A 223 -2.55 5.50 20.87
CA ARG A 223 -2.00 4.55 21.85
C ARG A 223 -2.35 3.11 21.48
N SER A 224 -3.62 2.87 21.14
CA SER A 224 -4.09 1.54 20.71
C SER A 224 -3.35 1.06 19.45
N LEU A 225 -3.12 1.96 18.49
CA LEU A 225 -2.36 1.65 17.28
C LEU A 225 -0.89 1.36 17.58
N LEU A 226 -0.23 2.12 18.46
CA LEU A 226 1.18 1.90 18.82
C LEU A 226 1.39 0.51 19.46
N GLN A 227 0.46 0.08 20.31
CA GLN A 227 0.58 -1.19 21.04
C GLN A 227 0.13 -2.41 20.24
N ALA A 228 -0.91 -2.28 19.42
CA ALA A 228 -1.57 -3.42 18.77
C ALA A 228 -1.24 -3.56 17.26
N SER A 229 -0.49 -2.64 16.66
CA SER A 229 -0.13 -2.74 15.24
C SER A 229 1.02 -3.71 15.00
N GLY A 230 0.88 -4.54 13.96
CA GLY A 230 1.90 -5.48 13.50
C GLY A 230 1.63 -6.93 13.89
N LEU A 231 2.51 -7.83 13.46
CA LEU A 231 2.43 -9.27 13.75
C LEU A 231 3.83 -9.82 14.04
N GLY A 232 4.02 -10.42 15.22
CA GLY A 232 5.31 -10.98 15.64
C GLY A 232 6.43 -9.93 15.59
N ARG A 233 7.49 -10.20 14.82
CA ARG A 233 8.62 -9.28 14.60
C ARG A 233 8.31 -8.14 13.63
N MET A 234 7.25 -8.25 12.85
CA MET A 234 6.79 -7.24 11.89
C MET A 234 5.91 -6.21 12.61
N LYS A 235 6.50 -5.48 13.56
CA LYS A 235 5.84 -4.44 14.38
C LYS A 235 6.55 -3.10 14.25
N PRO A 236 5.82 -1.97 14.28
CA PRO A 236 6.43 -0.66 14.16
C PRO A 236 7.37 -0.37 15.34
N ASN A 237 8.52 0.23 15.05
CA ASN A 237 9.51 0.69 16.02
C ASN A 237 9.77 2.20 15.93
N THR A 238 9.17 2.87 14.93
CA THR A 238 9.33 4.32 14.72
C THR A 238 7.96 4.95 14.43
N LEU A 239 7.55 5.92 15.23
CA LEU A 239 6.37 6.76 15.00
C LEU A 239 6.77 7.97 14.15
N VAL A 240 6.07 8.17 13.02
CA VAL A 240 6.26 9.32 12.14
C VAL A 240 5.00 10.20 12.16
N ILE A 241 5.17 11.45 12.56
CA ILE A 241 4.08 12.45 12.65
C ILE A 241 4.42 13.73 11.90
N GLY A 242 3.39 14.42 11.41
CA GLY A 242 3.53 15.76 10.86
C GLY A 242 3.59 16.81 11.97
N TYR A 243 4.41 17.85 11.78
CA TYR A 243 4.47 19.00 12.68
C TYR A 243 3.15 19.79 12.67
N LYS A 244 2.56 20.03 13.84
CA LYS A 244 1.32 20.83 13.99
C LYS A 244 1.62 22.32 13.86
N LYS A 245 1.49 22.86 12.64
CA LYS A 245 1.77 24.29 12.34
C LYS A 245 0.78 25.26 12.99
N ASN A 246 -0.49 24.88 13.10
CA ASN A 246 -1.58 25.71 13.60
C ASN A 246 -1.73 25.68 15.14
N TRP A 247 -0.70 25.27 15.88
CA TRP A 247 -0.76 25.10 17.33
C TRP A 247 -1.24 26.35 18.08
N ARG A 248 -0.88 27.57 17.65
CA ARG A 248 -1.36 28.82 18.28
C ARG A 248 -2.86 29.09 18.17
N LYS A 249 -3.51 28.53 17.14
CA LYS A 249 -4.95 28.71 16.90
C LYS A 249 -5.78 27.51 17.35
N ALA A 250 -5.10 26.39 17.63
CA ALA A 250 -5.75 25.15 17.99
C ALA A 250 -6.20 25.20 19.47
N PRO A 251 -7.26 24.47 19.83
CA PRO A 251 -7.64 24.33 21.24
C PRO A 251 -6.53 23.62 22.02
N LEU A 252 -6.40 23.96 23.31
CA LEU A 252 -5.38 23.41 24.21
C LEU A 252 -5.41 21.87 24.25
N THR A 253 -6.60 21.27 24.24
CA THR A 253 -6.80 19.81 24.25
C THR A 253 -6.12 19.11 23.08
N GLU A 254 -6.09 19.71 21.88
CA GLU A 254 -5.39 19.14 20.72
C GLU A 254 -3.87 19.22 20.86
N ILE A 255 -3.36 20.25 21.52
CA ILE A 255 -1.92 20.44 21.76
C ILE A 255 -1.45 19.43 22.81
N GLU A 256 -2.21 19.31 23.91
CA GLU A 256 -1.98 18.30 24.94
C GLU A 256 -2.02 16.89 24.37
N ASN A 257 -2.97 16.59 23.48
CA ASN A 257 -3.00 15.31 22.78
C ASN A 257 -1.78 15.10 21.88
N TYR A 258 -1.35 16.12 21.13
CA TYR A 258 -0.17 16.01 20.25
C TYR A 258 1.11 15.75 21.03
N VAL A 259 1.35 16.51 22.11
CA VAL A 259 2.51 16.32 22.99
C VAL A 259 2.41 15.02 23.78
N GLY A 260 1.20 14.67 24.24
CA GLY A 260 0.93 13.41 24.93
C GLY A 260 1.24 12.18 24.08
N ILE A 261 0.99 12.22 22.77
CA ILE A 261 1.37 11.14 21.83
C ILE A 261 2.90 10.98 21.74
N ILE A 262 3.65 12.09 21.79
CA ILE A 262 5.11 12.04 21.76
C ILE A 262 5.63 11.37 23.04
N HIS A 263 5.08 11.72 24.20
CA HIS A 263 5.41 11.05 25.46
C HIS A 263 5.02 9.56 25.46
N ASP A 264 3.79 9.23 25.04
CA ASP A 264 3.34 7.83 24.95
C ASP A 264 4.26 7.00 24.03
N ALA A 265 4.77 7.58 22.94
CA ALA A 265 5.69 6.88 22.04
C ALA A 265 7.04 6.58 22.70
N PHE A 266 7.59 7.53 23.47
CA PHE A 266 8.81 7.30 24.24
C PHE A 266 8.60 6.28 25.37
N ASP A 267 7.44 6.29 26.02
CA ASP A 267 7.07 5.31 27.06
C ASP A 267 7.01 3.88 26.49
N PHE A 268 6.70 3.73 25.20
CA PHE A 268 6.73 2.44 24.49
C PHE A 268 8.07 2.11 23.82
N GLU A 269 9.12 2.89 24.07
CA GLU A 269 10.45 2.73 23.47
C GLU A 269 10.43 2.81 21.93
N ILE A 270 9.50 3.58 21.37
CA ILE A 270 9.34 3.80 19.93
C ILE A 270 10.07 5.09 19.54
N GLY A 271 10.91 5.02 18.51
CA GLY A 271 11.59 6.21 17.97
C GLY A 271 10.60 7.21 17.38
N VAL A 272 10.78 8.51 17.60
CA VAL A 272 9.85 9.54 17.10
C VAL A 272 10.50 10.35 15.98
N VAL A 273 9.79 10.49 14.86
CA VAL A 273 10.19 11.34 13.73
C VAL A 273 9.10 12.37 13.46
N ILE A 274 9.43 13.64 13.61
CA ILE A 274 8.52 14.76 13.33
C ILE A 274 8.94 15.41 12.02
N VAL A 275 8.09 15.33 11.00
CA VAL A 275 8.37 15.95 9.70
C VAL A 275 7.69 17.32 9.64
N ARG A 276 8.42 18.34 9.19
CA ARG A 276 7.88 19.70 8.98
C ARG A 276 8.13 20.17 7.55
N ILE A 277 7.08 20.69 6.92
CA ILE A 277 7.14 21.40 5.64
C ILE A 277 6.67 22.84 5.89
N SER A 278 7.19 23.81 5.12
CA SER A 278 6.86 25.23 5.31
C SER A 278 5.38 25.54 5.04
N GLN A 279 4.76 24.92 4.03
CA GLN A 279 3.35 25.13 3.68
C GLN A 279 2.41 24.41 4.67
N GLY A 280 2.66 23.12 4.93
CA GLY A 280 1.82 22.23 5.73
C GLY A 280 1.69 20.86 5.06
N PHE A 281 0.89 19.95 5.63
CA PHE A 281 0.64 18.63 5.05
C PHE A 281 -0.80 18.40 4.60
N ASP A 282 -1.75 19.10 5.20
CA ASP A 282 -3.18 18.80 5.07
C ASP A 282 -3.76 19.39 3.79
N ILE A 283 -4.16 18.53 2.86
CA ILE A 283 -4.81 18.92 1.60
C ILE A 283 -6.31 18.57 1.57
N SER A 284 -6.93 18.30 2.72
CA SER A 284 -8.32 17.84 2.79
C SER A 284 -9.30 18.81 2.11
N GLN A 285 -9.12 20.12 2.27
CA GLN A 285 -9.96 21.15 1.63
C GLN A 285 -9.87 21.09 0.11
N VAL A 286 -8.67 20.84 -0.43
CA VAL A 286 -8.47 20.75 -1.88
C VAL A 286 -9.08 19.46 -2.43
N LEU A 287 -8.96 18.35 -1.68
CA LEU A 287 -9.57 17.08 -2.06
C LEU A 287 -11.11 17.17 -2.10
N GLN A 288 -11.72 17.84 -1.14
CA GLN A 288 -13.18 18.03 -1.12
C GLN A 288 -13.66 18.80 -2.36
N VAL A 289 -12.99 19.90 -2.70
CA VAL A 289 -13.33 20.69 -3.90
C VAL A 289 -13.13 19.86 -5.17
N GLN A 290 -12.07 19.04 -5.24
CA GLN A 290 -11.81 18.16 -6.37
C GLN A 290 -12.89 17.07 -6.51
N GLU A 291 -13.29 16.43 -5.41
CA GLU A 291 -14.36 15.42 -5.40
C GLU A 291 -15.72 16.03 -5.80
N GLU A 292 -16.03 17.24 -5.33
CA GLU A 292 -17.24 17.96 -5.74
C GLU A 292 -17.22 18.29 -7.24
N LEU A 293 -16.08 18.74 -7.76
CA LEU A 293 -15.93 19.06 -9.18
C LEU A 293 -16.07 17.80 -10.06
N GLU A 294 -15.44 16.69 -9.67
CA GLU A 294 -15.55 15.40 -10.38
C GLU A 294 -17.00 14.89 -10.39
N ARG A 295 -17.72 15.06 -9.27
CA ARG A 295 -19.13 14.70 -9.19
C ARG A 295 -19.99 15.55 -10.12
N LEU A 296 -19.78 16.87 -10.15
CA LEU A 296 -20.50 17.76 -11.06
C LEU A 296 -20.21 17.44 -12.53
N GLU A 297 -18.97 17.08 -12.86
CA GLU A 297 -18.59 16.66 -14.21
C GLU A 297 -19.29 15.34 -14.60
N GLN A 298 -19.36 14.37 -13.69
CA GLN A 298 -20.12 13.14 -13.90
C GLN A 298 -21.61 13.39 -14.08
N GLU A 299 -22.21 14.25 -13.26
CA GLU A 299 -23.63 14.63 -13.38
C GLU A 299 -23.89 15.35 -14.72
N ARG A 300 -22.96 16.21 -15.17
CA ARG A 300 -23.01 16.85 -16.50
C ARG A 300 -22.96 15.82 -17.63
N LEU A 301 -22.01 14.89 -17.58
CA LEU A 301 -21.86 13.85 -18.60
C LEU A 301 -23.07 12.90 -18.65
N ALA A 302 -23.64 12.56 -17.50
CA ALA A 302 -24.87 11.76 -17.43
C ALA A 302 -26.06 12.52 -18.04
N LEU A 303 -26.18 13.82 -17.76
CA LEU A 303 -27.22 14.66 -18.36
C LEU A 303 -27.06 14.76 -19.88
N GLU A 304 -25.83 14.97 -20.37
CA GLU A 304 -25.53 14.98 -21.81
C GLU A 304 -25.86 13.64 -22.48
N ALA A 305 -25.57 12.51 -21.82
CA ALA A 305 -25.96 11.20 -22.33
C ALA A 305 -27.50 11.07 -22.42
N THR A 306 -28.24 11.50 -21.38
CA THR A 306 -29.71 11.45 -21.41
C THR A 306 -30.34 12.36 -22.47
N ILE A 307 -29.74 13.53 -22.75
CA ILE A 307 -30.22 14.42 -23.82
C ILE A 307 -29.98 13.77 -25.18
N LYS A 308 -28.81 13.15 -25.38
CA LYS A 308 -28.46 12.45 -26.61
C LYS A 308 -29.34 11.22 -26.86
N ASP A 309 -29.71 10.50 -25.81
CA ASP A 309 -30.62 9.35 -25.90
C ASP A 309 -32.05 9.79 -26.28
N ASN A 310 -32.53 10.92 -25.73
CA ASN A 310 -33.84 11.49 -26.10
C ASN A 310 -33.87 12.02 -27.55
N GLU A 311 -32.78 12.60 -28.05
CA GLU A 311 -32.67 13.03 -29.45
C GLU A 311 -32.61 11.83 -30.42
N CYS A 312 -32.11 10.67 -29.98
CA CYS A 312 -32.14 9.43 -30.78
C CYS A 312 -33.53 8.76 -30.82
N GLU A 313 -34.40 8.99 -29.84
CA GLU A 313 -35.77 8.46 -29.85
C GLU A 313 -36.74 9.29 -30.74
N GLU A 314 -36.45 10.57 -30.99
CA GLU A 314 -37.31 11.43 -31.83
C GLU A 314 -37.19 11.16 -33.36
N GLU A 315 -36.15 10.45 -33.83
CA GLU A 315 -36.01 10.11 -35.26
C GLU A 315 -36.76 8.84 -35.70
N SER A 316 -37.38 8.08 -34.79
CA SER A 316 -38.11 6.83 -35.14
C SER A 316 -39.44 6.67 -34.39
N GLY A 317 -40.43 7.49 -34.70
CA GLY A 317 -41.80 7.22 -34.25
C GLY A 317 -42.82 8.31 -34.60
N GLY A 318 -43.68 8.04 -35.58
CA GLY A 318 -44.74 8.95 -36.00
C GLY A 318 -45.76 9.31 -34.89
N ILE A 319 -46.02 10.62 -34.80
CA ILE A 319 -47.13 11.38 -34.20
C ILE A 319 -48.38 10.56 -33.77
N ARG A 320 -48.70 10.54 -32.46
CA ARG A 320 -49.98 11.02 -31.87
C ARG A 320 -49.98 10.88 -30.35
N GLY A 321 -50.41 11.95 -29.68
CA GLY A 321 -50.12 12.21 -28.28
C GLY A 321 -50.93 11.44 -27.24
N LEU A 322 -50.37 11.43 -26.03
CA LEU A 322 -51.12 11.37 -24.78
C LEU A 322 -50.36 12.12 -23.67
N PHE A 323 -50.92 13.28 -23.33
CA PHE A 323 -51.01 13.87 -21.98
C PHE A 323 -49.76 14.33 -21.21
N LYS A 324 -49.55 15.65 -21.28
CA LYS A 324 -49.49 16.62 -20.15
C LYS A 324 -49.54 16.01 -18.74
N LYS A 325 -48.47 16.19 -17.94
CA LYS A 325 -48.52 16.78 -16.57
C LYS A 325 -47.12 16.99 -15.95
N ALA A 326 -46.60 18.21 -16.00
CA ALA A 326 -45.68 18.77 -14.99
C ALA A 326 -45.47 20.26 -15.26
N GLY A 327 -46.52 21.05 -15.03
CA GLY A 327 -46.39 22.49 -14.88
C GLY A 327 -46.05 22.83 -13.41
N LYS A 328 -45.24 23.89 -13.25
CA LYS A 328 -44.76 24.55 -12.02
C LYS A 328 -43.52 23.95 -11.36
N LEU A 329 -42.37 24.53 -11.68
CA LEU A 329 -41.47 25.13 -10.68
C LEU A 329 -40.81 26.37 -11.32
N ASN A 330 -40.83 27.46 -10.56
CA ASN A 330 -40.58 28.83 -11.01
C ASN A 330 -39.13 29.06 -11.43
N ILE A 331 -38.91 29.48 -12.68
CA ILE A 331 -37.67 30.14 -13.10
C ILE A 331 -37.76 31.58 -12.60
N THR A 332 -37.31 31.82 -11.37
CA THR A 332 -36.94 33.16 -10.93
C THR A 332 -35.60 33.48 -11.60
N LYS A 333 -35.62 34.27 -12.67
CA LYS A 333 -34.41 34.93 -13.20
C LYS A 333 -33.93 35.92 -12.14
N THR A 334 -33.07 35.50 -11.22
CA THR A 334 -32.22 36.40 -10.45
C THR A 334 -31.04 36.81 -11.33
N THR A 335 -31.08 38.07 -11.76
CA THR A 335 -29.93 38.78 -12.33
C THR A 335 -28.76 38.76 -11.34
N PRO A 336 -27.51 38.54 -11.78
CA PRO A 336 -26.37 38.70 -10.89
C PRO A 336 -26.16 40.20 -10.66
N LYS A 337 -26.60 40.69 -9.50
CA LYS A 337 -26.19 42.00 -9.00
C LYS A 337 -24.69 41.97 -8.73
N LYS A 338 -24.03 42.93 -9.34
CA LYS A 338 -22.59 43.22 -9.32
C LYS A 338 -22.24 43.91 -8.00
N ASP A 339 -22.10 43.14 -6.92
CA ASP A 339 -21.59 43.64 -5.64
C ASP A 339 -20.45 42.76 -5.16
N GLY A 340 -19.26 43.36 -4.96
CA GLY A 340 -18.17 42.74 -4.20
C GLY A 340 -16.82 42.61 -4.91
N SER A 341 -16.19 43.72 -5.28
CA SER A 341 -14.75 43.77 -5.66
C SER A 341 -13.80 43.35 -4.52
N ILE A 342 -14.32 42.96 -3.36
CA ILE A 342 -13.57 42.52 -2.18
C ILE A 342 -13.36 40.98 -2.18
N ASN A 343 -14.20 40.20 -2.87
CA ASN A 343 -14.11 38.72 -2.88
C ASN A 343 -13.08 38.17 -3.90
N THR A 344 -12.68 38.96 -4.89
CA THR A 344 -11.76 38.51 -5.95
C THR A 344 -10.30 38.42 -5.46
N ILE A 345 -9.88 39.32 -4.55
CA ILE A 345 -8.50 39.30 -4.01
C ILE A 345 -8.33 38.14 -3.01
N GLN A 346 -9.40 37.81 -2.28
CA GLN A 346 -9.41 36.70 -1.33
C GLN A 346 -9.50 35.35 -2.06
N SER A 347 -10.25 35.26 -3.16
CA SER A 347 -10.28 34.05 -3.99
C SER A 347 -8.97 33.79 -4.74
N MET A 348 -8.28 34.85 -5.21
CA MET A 348 -6.95 34.74 -5.82
C MET A 348 -5.88 34.26 -4.82
N HIS A 349 -5.84 34.83 -3.60
CA HIS A 349 -4.91 34.39 -2.56
C HIS A 349 -5.16 32.95 -2.11
N VAL A 350 -6.43 32.54 -1.99
CA VAL A 350 -6.80 31.16 -1.63
C VAL A 350 -6.44 30.19 -2.77
N GLY A 351 -6.65 30.57 -4.03
CA GLY A 351 -6.24 29.79 -5.20
C GLY A 351 -4.72 29.58 -5.26
N GLU A 352 -3.93 30.64 -5.10
CA GLU A 352 -2.46 30.56 -5.12
C GLU A 352 -1.92 29.77 -3.90
N PHE A 353 -2.53 29.94 -2.72
CA PHE A 353 -2.18 29.18 -1.54
C PHE A 353 -2.45 27.68 -1.71
N ASN A 354 -3.61 27.32 -2.27
CA ASN A 354 -3.97 25.93 -2.55
C ASN A 354 -3.04 25.30 -3.59
N GLN A 355 -2.66 26.05 -4.62
CA GLN A 355 -1.69 25.57 -5.62
C GLN A 355 -0.32 25.28 -4.99
N LYS A 356 0.24 26.23 -4.22
CA LYS A 356 1.51 26.04 -3.50
C LYS A 356 1.46 24.85 -2.55
N LEU A 357 0.32 24.61 -1.90
CA LEU A 357 0.11 23.49 -1.00
C LEU A 357 0.08 22.15 -1.75
N VAL A 358 -0.61 22.07 -2.90
CA VAL A 358 -0.64 20.87 -3.75
C VAL A 358 0.74 20.56 -4.33
N GLU A 359 1.47 21.56 -4.79
CA GLU A 359 2.84 21.41 -5.26
C GLU A 359 3.76 20.89 -4.16
N ALA A 360 3.70 21.48 -2.97
CA ALA A 360 4.43 21.01 -1.79
C ALA A 360 4.03 19.57 -1.39
N SER A 361 2.76 19.20 -1.56
CA SER A 361 2.26 17.86 -1.24
C SER A 361 2.88 16.77 -2.13
N THR A 362 3.32 17.13 -3.34
CA THR A 362 3.90 16.20 -4.33
C THR A 362 5.41 16.33 -4.49
N GLN A 363 6.06 17.20 -3.72
CA GLN A 363 7.49 17.51 -3.88
C GLN A 363 8.39 16.28 -3.78
N PHE A 364 8.05 15.32 -2.91
CA PHE A 364 8.83 14.09 -2.70
C PHE A 364 8.53 12.98 -3.71
N LYS A 365 7.51 13.16 -4.57
CA LYS A 365 7.28 12.25 -5.71
C LYS A 365 8.29 12.49 -6.82
N LYS A 366 8.66 13.75 -7.05
CA LYS A 366 9.59 14.18 -8.10
C LYS A 366 11.03 13.81 -7.73
N LYS A 367 11.88 13.64 -8.75
CA LYS A 367 13.32 13.47 -8.54
C LYS A 367 13.87 14.78 -7.98
N GLN A 368 14.67 14.69 -6.92
CA GLN A 368 15.30 15.88 -6.36
C GLN A 368 16.49 16.29 -7.24
N GLU A 369 16.70 17.59 -7.35
CA GLU A 369 17.85 18.15 -8.05
C GLU A 369 19.15 17.89 -7.28
N LYS A 370 20.30 18.29 -7.86
CA LYS A 370 21.59 18.25 -7.15
C LYS A 370 21.49 19.16 -5.93
N GLY A 371 21.47 18.57 -4.74
CA GLY A 371 21.27 19.27 -3.48
C GLY A 371 22.14 18.72 -2.36
N THR A 372 21.86 19.18 -1.15
CA THR A 372 22.51 18.70 0.07
C THR A 372 21.48 18.20 1.06
N ILE A 373 21.84 17.18 1.83
CA ILE A 373 21.08 16.72 3.00
C ILE A 373 21.95 17.03 4.20
N ASP A 374 21.48 17.95 5.03
CA ASP A 374 22.20 18.41 6.21
C ASP A 374 21.67 17.70 7.44
N VAL A 375 22.56 17.00 8.15
CA VAL A 375 22.23 16.25 9.35
C VAL A 375 22.84 16.94 10.55
N TRP A 376 22.02 17.27 11.53
CA TRP A 376 22.46 17.90 12.77
C TRP A 376 22.50 16.83 13.86
N TRP A 377 23.69 16.26 14.09
CA TRP A 377 23.93 15.25 15.12
C TRP A 377 24.39 15.94 16.41
N LEU A 378 23.42 16.29 17.24
CA LEU A 378 23.63 17.03 18.48
C LEU A 378 23.63 16.13 19.72
N PHE A 379 22.98 14.96 19.62
CA PHE A 379 22.85 13.98 20.68
C PHE A 379 22.99 12.57 20.11
N ASP A 380 23.40 11.63 20.96
CA ASP A 380 23.51 10.23 20.59
C ASP A 380 22.13 9.54 20.65
N ASP A 381 21.37 9.65 19.56
CA ASP A 381 20.00 9.14 19.44
C ASP A 381 19.94 7.68 18.92
N GLY A 382 20.92 6.84 19.28
CA GLY A 382 20.96 5.43 18.85
C GLY A 382 21.18 5.23 17.35
N GLY A 383 21.64 6.26 16.63
CA GLY A 383 22.02 6.21 15.22
C GLY A 383 20.90 6.37 14.19
N LEU A 384 19.62 6.46 14.61
CA LEU A 384 18.49 6.64 13.68
C LEU A 384 18.63 7.91 12.84
N THR A 385 19.14 8.99 13.45
CA THR A 385 19.40 10.30 12.84
C THR A 385 20.45 10.26 11.73
N LEU A 386 21.39 9.32 11.76
CA LEU A 386 22.37 9.07 10.68
C LEU A 386 21.85 8.05 9.66
N LEU A 387 21.09 7.05 10.13
CA LEU A 387 20.55 5.99 9.29
C LEU A 387 19.53 6.49 8.27
N ILE A 388 18.58 7.34 8.68
CA ILE A 388 17.51 7.83 7.78
C ILE A 388 18.11 8.60 6.58
N PRO A 389 18.96 9.62 6.78
CA PRO A 389 19.61 10.34 5.67
C PRO A 389 20.43 9.42 4.78
N TYR A 390 21.17 8.47 5.35
CA TYR A 390 21.91 7.49 4.57
C TYR A 390 20.99 6.67 3.67
N ILE A 391 19.90 6.11 4.19
CA ILE A 391 18.93 5.34 3.38
C ILE A 391 18.34 6.22 2.27
N LEU A 392 18.07 7.50 2.55
CA LEU A 392 17.59 8.44 1.52
C LEU A 392 18.59 8.54 0.37
N THR A 393 19.88 8.74 0.64
CA THR A 393 20.92 8.83 -0.41
C THR A 393 21.03 7.60 -1.31
N LEU A 394 20.66 6.41 -0.81
CA LEU A 394 20.63 5.17 -1.60
C LEU A 394 19.47 5.13 -2.62
N ARG A 395 18.50 6.04 -2.52
CA ARG A 395 17.34 6.07 -3.41
C ARG A 395 17.61 6.88 -4.67
N LYS A 396 17.08 6.40 -5.80
CA LYS A 396 17.16 7.08 -7.12
C LYS A 396 16.75 8.57 -7.09
N LYS A 397 15.81 8.95 -6.21
CA LYS A 397 15.31 10.32 -6.09
C LYS A 397 16.30 11.28 -5.44
N TRP A 398 17.20 10.77 -4.59
CA TRP A 398 18.13 11.55 -3.76
C TRP A 398 19.60 11.16 -4.00
N LYS A 399 19.88 10.32 -5.01
CA LYS A 399 21.25 9.80 -5.26
C LYS A 399 22.28 10.90 -5.50
N ASP A 400 21.81 12.02 -6.07
CA ASP A 400 22.65 13.15 -6.47
C ASP A 400 22.82 14.16 -5.32
N CYS A 401 22.21 13.90 -4.16
CA CYS A 401 22.31 14.74 -2.97
C CYS A 401 23.55 14.38 -2.14
N LYS A 402 24.29 15.39 -1.69
CA LYS A 402 25.47 15.22 -0.84
C LYS A 402 25.08 15.31 0.64
N LEU A 403 25.58 14.38 1.45
CA LEU A 403 25.34 14.38 2.89
C LEU A 403 26.37 15.28 3.60
N ARG A 404 25.91 16.30 4.35
CA ARG A 404 26.75 17.12 5.23
C ARG A 404 26.34 16.89 6.67
N ILE A 405 27.31 16.73 7.56
CA ILE A 405 27.05 16.39 8.96
C ILE A 405 27.55 17.53 9.84
N TYR A 406 26.65 18.05 10.66
CA TYR A 406 26.89 19.09 11.63
C TYR A 406 26.87 18.46 13.03
N VAL A 407 27.98 18.57 13.76
CA VAL A 407 28.15 17.96 15.09
C VAL A 407 28.29 19.06 16.13
N GLY A 408 27.59 18.92 17.25
CA GLY A 408 27.78 19.78 18.41
C GLY A 408 29.05 19.42 19.15
N GLY A 409 29.91 20.40 19.41
CA GLY A 409 31.28 20.15 19.83
C GLY A 409 31.91 21.23 20.69
N LYS A 410 33.09 20.96 21.25
CA LYS A 410 33.88 21.98 21.95
C LYS A 410 34.84 22.66 20.99
N ILE A 411 34.85 24.00 21.00
CA ILE A 411 35.72 24.82 20.14
C ILE A 411 37.20 24.45 20.27
N ASN A 412 37.63 24.04 21.47
CA ASN A 412 39.04 23.73 21.74
C ASN A 412 39.50 22.38 21.15
N ARG A 413 38.58 21.52 20.68
CA ARG A 413 38.86 20.14 20.24
C ARG A 413 38.19 19.77 18.92
N ILE A 414 38.01 20.76 18.04
CA ILE A 414 37.35 20.59 16.74
C ILE A 414 38.00 19.45 15.93
N GLU A 415 39.32 19.42 15.80
CA GLU A 415 39.97 18.41 14.96
C GLU A 415 39.80 16.98 15.52
N GLU A 416 39.92 16.82 16.84
CA GLU A 416 39.73 15.52 17.50
C GLU A 416 38.31 14.98 17.31
N GLU A 417 37.30 15.83 17.52
CA GLU A 417 35.89 15.48 17.32
C GLU A 417 35.58 15.19 15.85
N LYS A 418 36.23 15.89 14.92
CA LYS A 418 36.07 15.67 13.47
C LYS A 418 36.59 14.30 13.07
N ILE A 419 37.78 13.94 13.55
CA ILE A 419 38.40 12.64 13.30
C ILE A 419 37.57 11.52 13.95
N ALA A 420 37.09 11.71 15.17
CA ALA A 420 36.24 10.75 15.87
C ALA A 420 34.94 10.49 15.09
N MET A 421 34.27 11.54 14.63
CA MET A 421 33.07 11.44 13.80
C MET A 421 33.37 10.78 12.45
N ALA A 422 34.45 11.16 11.77
CA ALA A 422 34.85 10.53 10.51
C ALA A 422 35.12 9.03 10.67
N SER A 423 35.76 8.63 11.77
CA SER A 423 35.99 7.22 12.12
C SER A 423 34.67 6.47 12.34
N LEU A 424 33.72 7.07 13.06
CA LEU A 424 32.39 6.51 13.28
C LEU A 424 31.64 6.28 11.95
N LEU A 425 31.59 7.29 11.09
CA LEU A 425 30.92 7.21 9.79
C LEU A 425 31.56 6.18 8.86
N SER A 426 32.88 6.06 8.91
CA SER A 426 33.63 5.02 8.19
C SER A 426 33.22 3.62 8.66
N LYS A 427 33.07 3.38 9.97
CA LYS A 427 32.56 2.11 10.52
C LYS A 427 31.16 1.78 10.00
N PHE A 428 30.28 2.78 9.88
CA PHE A 428 28.94 2.63 9.30
C PHE A 428 28.91 2.62 7.76
N ARG A 429 30.06 2.81 7.09
CA ARG A 429 30.19 2.91 5.63
C ARG A 429 29.32 4.02 5.02
N ILE A 430 29.07 5.09 5.78
CA ILE A 430 28.29 6.24 5.34
C ILE A 430 29.22 7.20 4.59
N LYS A 431 28.90 7.46 3.32
CA LYS A 431 29.61 8.47 2.53
C LYS A 431 29.07 9.85 2.87
N PHE A 432 29.95 10.77 3.19
CA PHE A 432 29.63 12.17 3.49
C PHE A 432 30.50 13.10 2.64
N ALA A 433 30.05 14.33 2.44
CA ALA A 433 30.76 15.35 1.70
C ALA A 433 31.60 16.24 2.61
N ASP A 434 31.07 16.62 3.78
CA ASP A 434 31.80 17.42 4.77
C ASP A 434 31.25 17.18 6.19
N ILE A 435 32.11 17.41 7.19
CA ILE A 435 31.79 17.39 8.62
C ILE A 435 32.11 18.77 9.18
N HIS A 436 31.07 19.44 9.70
CA HIS A 436 31.16 20.74 10.36
C HIS A 436 30.96 20.57 11.86
N ILE A 437 31.79 21.22 12.66
CA ILE A 437 31.68 21.20 14.11
C ILE A 437 31.23 22.57 14.58
N ILE A 438 30.20 22.56 15.41
CA ILE A 438 29.50 23.74 15.89
C ILE A 438 29.81 23.89 17.37
N GLY A 439 30.55 24.94 17.68
CA GLY A 439 31.03 25.23 19.03
C GLY A 439 30.20 26.24 19.82
N ASP A 440 29.24 26.90 19.18
CA ASP A 440 28.45 28.01 19.73
C ASP A 440 27.07 27.61 20.27
N ILE A 441 26.76 26.32 20.34
CA ILE A 441 25.44 25.80 20.76
C ILE A 441 25.06 26.26 22.18
N ASN A 442 26.04 26.34 23.08
CA ASN A 442 25.82 26.70 24.49
C ASN A 442 25.97 28.21 24.75
N ILE A 443 26.16 29.03 23.71
CA ILE A 443 26.29 30.49 23.85
C ILE A 443 24.88 31.09 24.00
N LYS A 444 24.77 32.15 24.83
CA LYS A 444 23.49 32.85 25.01
C LYS A 444 22.93 33.33 23.67
N PRO A 445 21.62 33.15 23.41
CA PRO A 445 21.01 33.59 22.17
C PRO A 445 21.05 35.12 22.04
N ASN A 446 21.02 35.60 20.80
CA ASN A 446 20.94 37.04 20.52
C ASN A 446 19.66 37.65 21.15
N LYS A 447 19.79 38.86 21.72
CA LYS A 447 18.70 39.58 22.41
C LYS A 447 17.45 39.71 21.54
N GLU A 448 17.61 40.07 20.26
CA GLU A 448 16.50 40.21 19.30
C GLU A 448 15.73 38.89 19.12
N ARG A 449 16.44 37.76 19.01
CA ARG A 449 15.82 36.44 18.87
C ARG A 449 15.13 36.00 20.15
N TYR A 450 15.71 36.36 21.29
CA TYR A 450 15.11 36.13 22.60
C TYR A 450 13.82 36.92 22.78
N GLU A 451 13.77 38.19 22.36
CA GLU A 451 12.54 38.99 22.35
C GLU A 451 11.48 38.39 21.41
N ILE A 452 11.88 37.91 20.24
CA ILE A 452 10.96 37.21 19.33
C ILE A 452 10.38 35.98 20.03
N PHE A 453 11.19 35.16 20.69
CA PHE A 453 10.74 33.99 21.43
C PHE A 453 9.78 34.35 22.57
N ASN A 454 10.07 35.40 23.33
CA ASN A 454 9.19 35.85 24.42
C ASN A 454 7.85 36.38 23.91
N LYS A 455 7.76 36.90 22.68
CA LYS A 455 6.48 37.27 22.03
C LYS A 455 5.66 36.07 21.57
N ILE A 456 6.24 34.86 21.57
CA ILE A 456 5.55 33.61 21.21
C ILE A 456 4.80 33.04 22.42
N HIS A 457 5.37 33.24 23.62
CA HIS A 457 4.72 32.99 24.90
C HIS A 457 3.68 34.07 25.20
#